data_AF-A0A947WEQ1-F1
#
_entry.id   AF-A0A947WEQ1-F1
#
_cell.length_a   1.000
_cell.length_b   1.000
_cell.length_c   1.000
_cell.angle_alpha   90.00
_cell.angle_beta   90.00
_cell.angle_gamma   90.00
#
_symmetry.space_group_name_H-M   'P 1'
#
loop_
_entity.id
_entity.type
_entity.pdbx_description
1 polymer ?
#
loop_
_entity_poly.entity_id
_entity_poly.type
_entity_poly.pdbx_seq_one_letter_code
_entity_poly.pdbx_strand_id
1 'polypeptide(L)'
;MRLELTVWLTIALLLAAAATFAQDDDEAEDDTTDAGMSLEELLDLSAQAELDSLAAAEGGGTGFIRSWTRVPKASFMAGAQKVGYKSDLTNNMTLQDNSTIGQTLKISLDDYRAQEKIVEKRSATFNCSTASLHGLVGSLSLSDNWSKDEVTNSAGNTSVNKRDARQATASLRREDLELAGVAHDMVVNGSFNQQLAEQLNQRNDVSEGSLDGALRSDYRACDWLSMHTGLYAASQSGERSLGMETKPSSSGGDSLRAGVFYDRGPAVGGVTISRTSFNKRYLDYRRNANGIIDTIGAAEKIVQELERDDAVTMSWNNDLKAWGISLSSRLSRDFSENSFRASGVGMRERHQDTVNLGL
;
A
#
# COMPACT_ATOMS: atom_id res chain seq x y z
N MET A 1 -16.83 -24.98 7.73
CA MET A 1 -15.85 -25.95 7.19
C MET A 1 -15.39 -25.67 5.75
N ARG A 2 -16.26 -25.37 4.75
CA ARG A 2 -15.80 -25.02 3.38
C ARG A 2 -15.16 -23.61 3.26
N LEU A 3 -15.59 -22.64 4.08
CA LEU A 3 -15.08 -21.26 4.08
C LEU A 3 -13.68 -21.13 4.72
N GLU A 4 -13.38 -21.93 5.75
CA GLU A 4 -12.09 -21.89 6.43
C GLU A 4 -10.97 -22.40 5.51
N LEU A 5 -11.26 -23.45 4.72
CA LEU A 5 -10.29 -24.04 3.82
C LEU A 5 -9.87 -23.08 2.69
N THR A 6 -10.79 -22.23 2.22
CA THR A 6 -10.51 -21.21 1.21
C THR A 6 -9.65 -20.09 1.77
N VAL A 7 -9.94 -19.62 2.99
CA VAL A 7 -9.13 -18.59 3.67
C VAL A 7 -7.70 -19.08 3.91
N TRP A 8 -7.52 -20.30 4.43
CA TRP A 8 -6.20 -20.89 4.64
C TRP A 8 -5.43 -21.13 3.35
N LEU A 9 -6.10 -21.57 2.27
CA LEU A 9 -5.47 -21.74 0.95
C LEU A 9 -5.01 -20.39 0.38
N THR A 10 -5.80 -19.34 0.56
CA THR A 10 -5.48 -17.98 0.08
C THR A 10 -4.30 -17.39 0.85
N ILE A 11 -4.27 -17.58 2.18
CA ILE A 11 -3.14 -17.17 3.02
C ILE A 11 -1.87 -17.96 2.67
N ALA A 12 -1.98 -19.27 2.39
CA ALA A 12 -0.85 -20.09 1.96
C ALA A 12 -0.31 -19.68 0.57
N LEU A 13 -1.20 -19.32 -0.36
CA LEU A 13 -0.82 -18.78 -1.68
C LEU A 13 -0.16 -17.39 -1.58
N LEU A 14 -0.67 -16.53 -0.70
CA LEU A 14 -0.07 -15.23 -0.37
C LEU A 14 1.34 -15.39 0.22
N LEU A 15 1.52 -16.34 1.15
CA LEU A 15 2.82 -16.65 1.76
C LEU A 15 3.81 -17.26 0.76
N ALA A 16 3.35 -18.14 -0.14
CA ALA A 16 4.19 -18.72 -1.19
C ALA A 16 4.64 -17.67 -2.22
N ALA A 17 3.76 -16.75 -2.61
CA ALA A 17 4.11 -15.63 -3.50
C ALA A 17 5.09 -14.65 -2.84
N ALA A 18 4.96 -14.42 -1.53
CA ALA A 18 5.90 -13.60 -0.77
C ALA A 18 7.28 -14.29 -0.61
N ALA A 19 7.31 -15.62 -0.43
CA ALA A 19 8.56 -16.38 -0.32
C ALA A 19 9.40 -16.35 -1.61
N THR A 20 8.76 -16.40 -2.79
CA THR A 20 9.46 -16.24 -4.07
C THR A 20 10.03 -14.84 -4.30
N PHE A 21 9.53 -13.82 -3.58
CA PHE A 21 10.04 -12.44 -3.65
C PHE A 21 11.15 -12.17 -2.62
N ALA A 22 11.31 -13.01 -1.60
CA ALA A 22 12.26 -12.81 -0.51
C ALA A 22 13.57 -13.60 -0.67
N GLN A 23 13.72 -14.38 -1.75
CA GLN A 23 14.82 -15.34 -1.93
C GLN A 23 15.88 -14.89 -2.96
N ASP A 24 16.03 -13.59 -3.20
CA ASP A 24 17.03 -13.00 -4.12
C ASP A 24 18.16 -12.23 -3.38
N ASP A 25 18.33 -12.44 -2.08
CA ASP A 25 19.50 -11.94 -1.33
C ASP A 25 20.43 -13.10 -0.98
N ASP A 26 21.42 -13.35 -1.85
CA ASP A 26 22.85 -13.46 -1.52
C ASP A 26 23.63 -14.03 -2.71
N GLU A 27 24.70 -13.31 -3.10
CA GLU A 27 25.75 -13.69 -4.08
C GLU A 27 25.39 -13.64 -5.57
N ALA A 28 25.43 -12.44 -6.15
CA ALA A 28 25.79 -12.26 -7.56
C ALA A 28 27.13 -11.50 -7.63
N GLU A 29 28.22 -12.22 -7.36
CA GLU A 29 29.55 -11.83 -7.84
C GLU A 29 29.55 -11.90 -9.37
N ASP A 30 29.85 -10.76 -9.98
CA ASP A 30 30.49 -10.53 -11.27
C ASP A 30 30.73 -11.77 -12.16
N ASP A 31 29.75 -12.11 -13.00
CA ASP A 31 30.00 -12.83 -14.25
C ASP A 31 29.05 -12.31 -15.33
N THR A 32 29.36 -11.14 -15.87
CA THR A 32 28.74 -10.63 -17.10
C THR A 32 29.21 -11.47 -18.29
N THR A 33 28.65 -12.67 -18.42
CA THR A 33 28.75 -13.42 -19.67
C THR A 33 27.92 -12.69 -20.72
N ASP A 34 28.63 -12.08 -21.66
CA ASP A 34 28.15 -11.35 -22.83
C ASP A 34 27.31 -12.29 -23.72
N ALA A 35 26.02 -12.45 -23.38
CA ALA A 35 25.04 -13.19 -24.17
C ALA A 35 24.54 -12.30 -25.31
N GLY A 36 25.40 -12.09 -26.31
CA GLY A 36 25.05 -11.45 -27.58
C GLY A 36 24.10 -12.33 -28.40
N MET A 37 22.83 -12.40 -28.01
CA MET A 37 21.77 -12.98 -28.84
C MET A 37 21.58 -12.13 -30.11
N SER A 38 21.51 -12.80 -31.25
CA SER A 38 21.31 -12.13 -32.54
C SER A 38 19.87 -11.60 -32.67
N LEU A 39 19.68 -10.55 -33.48
CA LEU A 39 18.35 -9.96 -33.72
C LEU A 39 17.37 -10.95 -34.35
N GLU A 40 17.85 -11.90 -35.16
CA GLU A 40 17.04 -12.96 -35.76
C GLU A 40 16.56 -13.97 -34.71
N GLU A 41 17.43 -14.41 -33.79
CA GLU A 41 17.02 -15.28 -32.67
C GLU A 41 16.00 -14.61 -31.74
N LEU A 42 16.14 -13.30 -31.51
CA LEU A 42 15.18 -12.52 -30.73
C LEU A 42 13.80 -12.42 -31.41
N LEU A 43 13.77 -12.28 -32.73
CA LEU A 43 12.52 -12.22 -33.50
C LEU A 43 11.82 -13.57 -33.55
N ASP A 44 12.56 -14.66 -33.75
CA ASP A 44 12.00 -16.03 -33.72
C ASP A 44 11.45 -16.40 -32.34
N LEU A 45 12.16 -16.05 -31.25
CA LEU A 45 11.67 -16.24 -29.88
C LEU A 45 10.41 -15.43 -29.59
N SER A 46 10.28 -14.22 -30.14
CA SER A 46 9.09 -13.39 -29.98
C SER A 46 7.87 -13.95 -30.71
N ALA A 47 8.06 -14.45 -31.93
CA ALA A 47 7.00 -15.05 -32.73
C ALA A 47 6.52 -16.38 -32.13
N GLN A 48 7.44 -17.19 -31.59
CA GLN A 48 7.10 -18.42 -30.87
C GLN A 48 6.31 -18.13 -29.59
N ALA A 49 6.70 -17.10 -28.83
CA ALA A 49 5.99 -16.69 -27.63
C ALA A 49 4.56 -16.17 -27.90
N GLU A 50 4.34 -15.48 -29.02
CA GLU A 50 2.98 -15.09 -29.45
C GLU A 50 2.12 -16.30 -29.82
N LEU A 51 2.68 -17.29 -30.52
CA LEU A 51 1.99 -18.53 -30.90
C LEU A 51 1.61 -19.39 -29.68
N ASP A 52 2.52 -19.52 -28.71
CA ASP A 52 2.27 -20.23 -27.46
C ASP A 52 1.23 -19.51 -26.58
N SER A 53 1.14 -18.17 -26.69
CA SER A 53 0.11 -17.39 -25.99
C SER A 53 -1.30 -17.61 -26.52
N LEU A 54 -1.45 -17.83 -27.83
CA LEU A 54 -2.72 -18.14 -28.48
C LEU A 54 -3.18 -19.56 -28.16
N ALA A 55 -2.26 -20.53 -28.04
CA ALA A 55 -2.57 -21.91 -27.69
C ALA A 55 -2.95 -22.10 -26.20
N ALA A 56 -2.45 -21.24 -25.30
CA ALA A 56 -2.72 -21.32 -23.86
C ALA A 56 -4.04 -20.67 -23.40
N ALA A 57 -4.81 -20.06 -24.31
CA ALA A 57 -6.02 -19.31 -23.98
C ALA A 57 -7.27 -20.18 -23.72
N GLU A 58 -7.26 -21.48 -24.04
CA GLU A 58 -8.41 -22.38 -23.84
C GLU A 58 -8.24 -23.28 -22.61
N GLY A 59 -8.78 -22.85 -21.47
CA GLY A 59 -8.87 -23.64 -20.23
C GLY A 59 -10.28 -24.17 -19.98
N GLY A 60 -10.53 -25.44 -20.32
CA GLY A 60 -11.77 -26.16 -20.01
C GLY A 60 -12.04 -26.26 -18.50
N GLY A 61 -13.30 -26.04 -18.09
CA GLY A 61 -13.71 -26.08 -16.69
C GLY A 61 -13.65 -27.48 -16.08
N THR A 62 -13.16 -27.58 -14.85
CA THR A 62 -13.22 -28.80 -14.03
C THR A 62 -14.45 -28.76 -13.11
N GLY A 63 -14.67 -29.81 -12.30
CA GLY A 63 -15.76 -29.82 -11.30
C GLY A 63 -15.70 -28.68 -10.27
N PHE A 64 -14.56 -27.99 -10.14
CA PHE A 64 -14.35 -26.88 -9.22
C PHE A 64 -14.10 -25.53 -9.92
N ILE A 65 -13.50 -25.55 -11.12
CA ILE A 65 -13.15 -24.36 -11.89
C ILE A 65 -14.18 -24.18 -13.01
N ARG A 66 -14.89 -23.05 -12.99
CA ARG A 66 -15.87 -22.69 -14.04
C ARG A 66 -15.19 -22.20 -15.30
N SER A 67 -14.19 -21.34 -15.16
CA SER A 67 -13.40 -20.82 -16.28
C SER A 67 -11.99 -20.51 -15.84
N TRP A 68 -11.04 -20.73 -16.74
CA TRP A 68 -9.65 -20.37 -16.53
C TRP A 68 -9.10 -19.72 -17.80
N THR A 69 -8.57 -18.50 -17.66
CA THR A 69 -8.01 -17.74 -18.77
C THR A 69 -6.56 -17.40 -18.44
N ARG A 70 -5.65 -17.79 -19.31
CA ARG A 70 -4.23 -17.47 -19.23
C ARG A 70 -3.81 -16.73 -20.49
N VAL A 71 -3.22 -15.55 -20.31
CA VAL A 71 -2.75 -14.69 -21.39
C VAL A 71 -1.30 -14.32 -21.11
N PRO A 72 -0.33 -15.15 -21.52
CA PRO A 72 1.07 -14.73 -21.54
C PRO A 72 1.29 -13.77 -22.71
N LYS A 73 2.17 -12.79 -22.54
CA LYS A 73 2.63 -11.88 -23.58
C LYS A 73 4.11 -11.67 -23.36
N ALA A 74 4.87 -11.68 -24.45
CA ALA A 74 6.26 -11.30 -24.45
C ALA A 74 6.52 -10.41 -25.66
N SER A 75 7.37 -9.40 -25.50
CA SER A 75 7.78 -8.52 -26.59
C SER A 75 9.22 -8.09 -26.39
N PHE A 76 9.93 -7.98 -27.50
CA PHE A 76 11.27 -7.42 -27.55
C PHE A 76 11.23 -6.16 -28.41
N MET A 77 11.97 -5.15 -28.01
CA MET A 77 12.14 -3.92 -28.75
C MET A 77 13.63 -3.65 -28.87
N ALA A 78 14.13 -3.59 -30.11
CA ALA A 78 15.49 -3.17 -30.39
C ALA A 78 15.45 -1.86 -31.19
N GLY A 79 16.01 -0.79 -30.63
CA GLY A 79 16.17 0.50 -31.28
C GLY A 79 17.60 1.02 -31.13
N ALA A 80 17.95 2.04 -31.92
CA ALA A 80 19.30 2.61 -31.93
C ALA A 80 19.76 3.12 -30.55
N GLN A 81 18.82 3.62 -29.73
CA GLN A 81 19.10 4.19 -28.42
C GLN A 81 18.82 3.24 -27.25
N LYS A 82 18.01 2.20 -27.48
CA LYS A 82 17.42 1.39 -26.41
C LYS A 82 17.12 -0.02 -26.87
N VAL A 83 17.49 -1.00 -26.06
CA VAL A 83 16.99 -2.38 -26.15
C VAL A 83 16.08 -2.61 -24.95
N GLY A 84 14.96 -3.30 -25.16
CA GLY A 84 14.04 -3.60 -24.08
C GLY A 84 13.35 -4.95 -24.27
N TYR A 85 13.11 -5.59 -23.14
CA TYR A 85 12.30 -6.79 -23.01
C TYR A 85 11.10 -6.49 -22.13
N LYS A 86 9.93 -6.99 -22.50
CA LYS A 86 8.72 -6.93 -21.68
C LYS A 86 8.00 -8.27 -21.71
N SER A 87 7.59 -8.75 -20.53
CA SER A 87 6.70 -9.89 -20.38
C SER A 87 5.55 -9.54 -19.45
N ASP A 88 4.37 -10.06 -19.76
CA ASP A 88 3.15 -9.98 -18.98
C ASP A 88 2.52 -11.37 -18.94
N LEU A 89 2.18 -11.87 -17.75
CA LEU A 89 1.37 -13.06 -17.57
C LEU A 89 0.14 -12.66 -16.78
N THR A 90 -1.02 -12.70 -17.43
CA THR A 90 -2.31 -12.56 -16.75
C THR A 90 -3.00 -13.91 -16.65
N ASN A 91 -3.39 -14.30 -15.45
CA ASN A 91 -4.05 -15.55 -15.13
C ASN A 91 -5.30 -15.25 -14.30
N ASN A 92 -6.48 -15.56 -14.84
CA ASN A 92 -7.76 -15.37 -14.16
C ASN A 92 -8.50 -16.69 -14.07
N MET A 93 -8.93 -17.05 -12.87
CA MET A 93 -9.69 -18.24 -12.58
C MET A 93 -11.02 -17.85 -11.94
N THR A 94 -12.11 -18.39 -12.46
CA THR A 94 -13.44 -18.28 -11.86
C THR A 94 -13.85 -19.67 -11.40
N LEU A 95 -14.24 -19.78 -10.13
CA LEU A 95 -14.72 -21.03 -9.52
C LEU A 95 -16.22 -21.22 -9.79
N GLN A 96 -16.73 -22.42 -9.54
CA GLN A 96 -18.14 -22.75 -9.75
C GLN A 96 -19.11 -21.93 -8.88
N ASP A 97 -18.68 -21.49 -7.71
CA ASP A 97 -19.46 -20.59 -6.84
C ASP A 97 -19.47 -19.13 -7.33
N ASN A 98 -18.73 -18.81 -8.40
CA ASN A 98 -18.39 -17.48 -8.93
C ASN A 98 -17.27 -16.74 -8.18
N SER A 99 -16.57 -17.38 -7.26
CA SER A 99 -15.37 -16.80 -6.66
C SER A 99 -14.30 -16.59 -7.73
N THR A 100 -13.52 -15.51 -7.64
CA THR A 100 -12.49 -15.18 -8.62
C THR A 100 -11.11 -15.16 -7.98
N ILE A 101 -10.12 -15.60 -8.72
CA ILE A 101 -8.70 -15.52 -8.39
C ILE A 101 -8.00 -14.96 -9.63
N GLY A 102 -7.37 -13.81 -9.48
CA GLY A 102 -6.62 -13.13 -10.54
C GLY A 102 -5.17 -12.97 -10.13
N GLN A 103 -4.25 -13.24 -11.06
CA GLN A 103 -2.82 -13.02 -10.92
C GLN A 103 -2.31 -12.32 -12.17
N THR A 104 -1.54 -11.25 -11.99
CA THR A 104 -0.83 -10.57 -13.06
C THR A 104 0.65 -10.46 -12.67
N LEU A 105 1.54 -10.94 -13.54
CA LEU A 105 2.97 -10.80 -13.39
C LEU A 105 3.49 -9.96 -14.55
N LYS A 106 4.30 -8.94 -14.29
CA LYS A 106 4.93 -8.12 -15.33
C LYS A 106 6.39 -7.94 -15.04
N ILE A 107 7.20 -8.10 -16.07
CA ILE A 107 8.65 -7.90 -16.03
C ILE A 107 9.00 -7.01 -17.21
N SER A 108 9.81 -5.98 -16.98
CA SER A 108 10.41 -5.19 -18.04
C SER A 108 11.86 -4.88 -17.73
N LEU A 109 12.72 -5.06 -18.72
CA LEU A 109 14.12 -4.69 -18.69
C LEU A 109 14.37 -3.73 -19.84
N ASP A 110 14.95 -2.58 -19.56
CA ASP A 110 15.27 -1.54 -20.53
C ASP A 110 16.74 -1.14 -20.38
N ASP A 111 17.53 -1.33 -21.44
CA ASP A 111 18.94 -0.94 -21.53
C ASP A 111 19.11 0.24 -22.50
N TYR A 112 19.62 1.35 -21.98
CA TYR A 112 19.82 2.60 -22.70
C TYR A 112 21.30 2.75 -23.11
N ARG A 113 21.58 2.39 -24.37
CA ARG A 113 22.94 2.35 -24.95
C ARG A 113 23.68 3.69 -24.92
N ALA A 114 22.95 4.81 -25.00
CA ALA A 114 23.56 6.14 -25.05
C ALA A 114 23.88 6.75 -23.67
N GLN A 115 23.41 6.13 -22.58
CA GLN A 115 23.45 6.72 -21.24
C GLN A 115 24.00 5.75 -20.18
N GLU A 116 24.62 4.62 -20.57
CA GLU A 116 25.10 3.58 -19.63
C GLU A 116 24.10 3.31 -18.50
N LYS A 117 22.83 3.14 -18.89
CA LYS A 117 21.70 3.12 -17.97
C LYS A 117 20.83 1.90 -18.18
N ILE A 118 20.58 1.18 -17.11
CA ILE A 118 19.70 0.01 -17.08
C ILE A 118 18.54 0.29 -16.13
N VAL A 119 17.33 -0.08 -16.55
CA VAL A 119 16.11 0.02 -15.75
C VAL A 119 15.40 -1.32 -15.79
N GLU A 120 15.20 -1.91 -14.63
CA GLU A 120 14.42 -3.13 -14.45
C GLU A 120 13.17 -2.83 -13.62
N LYS A 121 12.03 -3.40 -14.02
CA LYS A 121 10.79 -3.30 -13.28
C LYS A 121 10.13 -4.67 -13.23
N ARG A 122 9.79 -5.11 -12.02
CA ARG A 122 9.00 -6.30 -11.75
C ARG A 122 7.76 -5.86 -11.01
N SER A 123 6.59 -6.38 -11.38
CA SER A 123 5.38 -6.18 -10.60
C SER A 123 4.54 -7.44 -10.60
N ALA A 124 4.01 -7.80 -9.44
CA ALA A 124 3.06 -8.88 -9.28
C ALA A 124 1.80 -8.35 -8.61
N THR A 125 0.63 -8.69 -9.14
CA THR A 125 -0.64 -8.40 -8.51
C THR A 125 -1.40 -9.71 -8.34
N PHE A 126 -1.95 -9.93 -7.16
CA PHE A 126 -2.83 -11.03 -6.84
C PHE A 126 -4.12 -10.46 -6.28
N ASN A 127 -5.25 -10.90 -6.81
CA ASN A 127 -6.57 -10.51 -6.35
C ASN A 127 -7.40 -11.77 -6.12
N CYS A 128 -8.19 -11.78 -5.06
CA CYS A 128 -9.16 -12.84 -4.84
C CYS A 128 -10.47 -12.25 -4.33
N SER A 129 -11.59 -12.81 -4.77
CA SER A 129 -12.91 -12.46 -4.27
C SER A 129 -13.77 -13.71 -4.11
N THR A 130 -14.48 -13.83 -2.99
CA THR A 130 -15.47 -14.91 -2.85
C THR A 130 -16.82 -14.47 -3.39
N ALA A 131 -17.52 -15.34 -4.10
CA ALA A 131 -18.88 -15.04 -4.56
C ALA A 131 -19.91 -15.31 -3.48
N SER A 132 -20.18 -14.28 -2.70
CA SER A 132 -21.42 -14.13 -1.96
C SER A 132 -21.72 -12.65 -1.78
N LEU A 133 -22.96 -12.32 -1.40
CA LEU A 133 -23.42 -10.96 -1.10
C LEU A 133 -22.55 -10.24 -0.05
N HIS A 134 -21.73 -11.00 0.70
CA HIS A 134 -20.91 -10.56 1.82
C HIS A 134 -19.44 -10.90 1.59
N GLY A 135 -18.97 -10.79 0.34
CA GLY A 135 -17.71 -11.40 -0.13
C GLY A 135 -16.46 -10.95 0.63
N LEU A 136 -15.54 -11.90 0.87
CA LEU A 136 -14.15 -11.58 1.23
C LEU A 136 -13.44 -11.11 -0.05
N VAL A 137 -12.80 -9.94 0.01
CA VAL A 137 -11.97 -9.39 -1.07
C VAL A 137 -10.55 -9.24 -0.54
N GLY A 138 -9.61 -9.87 -1.24
CA GLY A 138 -8.18 -9.77 -0.93
C GLY A 138 -7.42 -9.24 -2.14
N SER A 139 -6.44 -8.37 -1.90
CA SER A 139 -5.46 -7.98 -2.91
C SER A 139 -4.05 -7.96 -2.33
N LEU A 140 -3.07 -8.29 -3.15
CA LEU A 140 -1.64 -8.13 -2.89
C LEU A 140 -1.02 -7.54 -4.16
N SER A 141 -0.30 -6.44 -4.03
CA SER A 141 0.52 -5.87 -5.10
C SER A 141 1.96 -5.80 -4.62
N LEU A 142 2.87 -6.31 -5.42
CA LEU A 142 4.31 -6.25 -5.24
C LEU A 142 4.86 -5.48 -6.43
N SER A 143 5.79 -4.57 -6.18
CA SER A 143 6.52 -3.83 -7.19
C SER A 143 7.97 -3.78 -6.77
N ASP A 144 8.86 -3.97 -7.73
CA ASP A 144 10.29 -3.80 -7.57
C ASP A 144 10.77 -3.03 -8.79
N ASN A 145 11.40 -1.88 -8.55
CA ASN A 145 11.93 -1.01 -9.59
C ASN A 145 13.39 -0.75 -9.28
N TRP A 146 14.25 -1.38 -10.07
CA TRP A 146 15.68 -1.20 -9.98
C TRP A 146 16.18 -0.36 -11.15
N SER A 147 17.15 0.51 -10.89
CA SER A 147 17.84 1.24 -11.94
C SER A 147 19.27 1.58 -11.54
N LYS A 148 20.14 1.57 -12.54
CA LYS A 148 21.54 1.95 -12.43
C LYS A 148 21.86 2.89 -13.59
N ASP A 149 22.48 4.01 -13.26
CA ASP A 149 22.89 5.05 -14.20
C ASP A 149 24.35 5.40 -13.92
N GLU A 150 25.21 5.20 -14.90
CA GLU A 150 26.65 5.49 -14.81
C GLU A 150 26.98 6.67 -15.72
N VAL A 151 27.66 7.67 -15.13
CA VAL A 151 28.12 8.85 -15.89
C VAL A 151 29.61 9.02 -15.66
N THR A 152 30.38 8.81 -16.72
CA THR A 152 31.82 9.07 -16.72
C THR A 152 32.11 10.45 -17.32
N ASN A 153 32.76 11.32 -16.54
CA ASN A 153 33.12 12.65 -17.02
C ASN A 153 34.38 12.62 -17.91
N SER A 154 34.68 13.73 -18.58
CA SER A 154 35.86 13.86 -19.45
C SER A 154 37.21 13.73 -18.72
N ALA A 155 37.21 13.79 -17.39
CA ALA A 155 38.40 13.58 -16.55
C ALA A 155 38.57 12.10 -16.12
N GLY A 156 37.67 11.21 -16.54
CA GLY A 156 37.71 9.77 -16.21
C GLY A 156 37.11 9.41 -14.85
N ASN A 157 36.45 10.34 -14.16
CA ASN A 157 35.75 10.04 -12.92
C ASN A 157 34.33 9.54 -13.24
N THR A 158 34.01 8.34 -12.74
CA THR A 158 32.70 7.72 -12.88
C THR A 158 31.83 8.04 -11.66
N SER A 159 30.64 8.56 -11.91
CA SER A 159 29.59 8.72 -10.91
C SER A 159 28.53 7.67 -11.16
N VAL A 160 28.24 6.85 -10.14
CA VAL A 160 27.18 5.83 -10.20
C VAL A 160 25.98 6.32 -9.38
N ASN A 161 24.79 6.19 -9.96
CA ASN A 161 23.53 6.45 -9.31
C ASN A 161 22.68 5.18 -9.36
N LYS A 162 22.50 4.53 -8.20
CA LYS A 162 21.68 3.31 -8.07
C LYS A 162 20.40 3.65 -7.33
N ARG A 163 19.29 3.08 -7.78
CA ARG A 163 18.00 3.17 -7.11
C ARG A 163 17.31 1.82 -7.17
N ASP A 164 16.96 1.29 -6.02
CA ASP A 164 16.15 0.09 -5.85
C ASP A 164 14.92 0.48 -5.01
N ALA A 165 13.74 0.39 -5.60
CA ALA A 165 12.49 0.74 -4.95
C ALA A 165 11.54 -0.46 -4.95
N ARG A 166 11.43 -1.11 -3.80
CA ARG A 166 10.54 -2.25 -3.54
C ARG A 166 9.32 -1.79 -2.76
N GLN A 167 8.14 -2.14 -3.24
CA GLN A 167 6.88 -1.84 -2.60
C GLN A 167 6.02 -3.09 -2.52
N ALA A 168 5.45 -3.38 -1.36
CA ALA A 168 4.42 -4.38 -1.18
C ALA A 168 3.18 -3.71 -0.58
N THR A 169 1.99 -4.04 -1.07
CA THR A 169 0.72 -3.58 -0.50
C THR A 169 -0.23 -4.75 -0.45
N ALA A 170 -0.81 -5.02 0.71
CA ALA A 170 -1.85 -6.03 0.88
C ALA A 170 -3.11 -5.38 1.43
N SER A 171 -4.28 -5.77 0.93
CA SER A 171 -5.57 -5.35 1.47
C SER A 171 -6.48 -6.55 1.65
N LEU A 172 -7.18 -6.62 2.77
CA LEU A 172 -8.23 -7.59 3.03
C LEU A 172 -9.48 -6.84 3.47
N ARG A 173 -10.60 -7.06 2.79
CA ARG A 173 -11.89 -6.49 3.13
C ARG A 173 -12.93 -7.60 3.26
N ARG A 174 -13.75 -7.49 4.29
CA ARG A 174 -14.94 -8.30 4.50
C ARG A 174 -16.09 -7.36 4.83
N GLU A 175 -17.19 -7.48 4.10
CA GLU A 175 -18.39 -6.69 4.33
C GLU A 175 -19.50 -7.57 4.88
N ASP A 176 -20.42 -6.94 5.62
CA ASP A 176 -21.67 -7.53 6.09
C ASP A 176 -21.47 -8.90 6.78
N LEU A 177 -20.42 -9.03 7.58
CA LEU A 177 -20.22 -10.21 8.41
C LEU A 177 -21.24 -10.18 9.55
N GLU A 178 -22.36 -10.87 9.39
CA GLU A 178 -23.37 -10.98 10.45
C GLU A 178 -22.93 -11.95 11.56
N LEU A 179 -22.74 -11.42 12.76
CA LEU A 179 -22.43 -12.17 13.98
C LEU A 179 -23.38 -11.73 15.10
N ALA A 180 -24.14 -12.66 15.65
CA ALA A 180 -25.06 -12.40 16.76
C ALA A 180 -26.06 -11.23 16.52
N GLY A 181 -26.49 -11.03 15.27
CA GLY A 181 -27.42 -9.95 14.90
C GLY A 181 -26.77 -8.57 14.74
N VAL A 182 -25.44 -8.52 14.73
CA VAL A 182 -24.64 -7.32 14.42
C VAL A 182 -23.96 -7.55 13.08
N ALA A 183 -24.05 -6.58 12.17
CA ALA A 183 -23.32 -6.61 10.91
C ALA A 183 -21.95 -5.97 11.09
N HIS A 184 -20.89 -6.64 10.63
CA HIS A 184 -19.53 -6.14 10.75
C HIS A 184 -18.88 -5.92 9.38
N ASP A 185 -18.25 -4.77 9.20
CA ASP A 185 -17.35 -4.50 8.08
C ASP A 185 -15.92 -4.41 8.60
N MET A 186 -15.02 -5.18 8.00
CA MET A 186 -13.62 -5.22 8.34
C MET A 186 -12.78 -4.86 7.13
N VAL A 187 -11.80 -3.98 7.33
CA VAL A 187 -10.77 -3.65 6.34
C VAL A 187 -9.43 -3.72 7.05
N VAL A 188 -8.44 -4.37 6.44
CA VAL A 188 -7.05 -4.38 6.89
C VAL A 188 -6.19 -4.11 5.70
N ASN A 189 -5.33 -3.08 5.77
CA ASN A 189 -4.35 -2.78 4.75
C ASN A 189 -2.96 -2.81 5.36
N GLY A 190 -2.02 -3.42 4.65
CA GLY A 190 -0.61 -3.38 4.97
C GLY A 190 0.14 -2.79 3.78
N SER A 191 1.16 -1.99 4.04
CA SER A 191 2.13 -1.61 3.02
C SER A 191 3.54 -1.75 3.55
N PHE A 192 4.47 -1.98 2.64
CA PHE A 192 5.90 -1.96 2.90
C PHE A 192 6.54 -1.22 1.73
N ASN A 193 7.43 -0.29 2.04
CA ASN A 193 8.15 0.49 1.06
C ASN A 193 9.62 0.51 1.47
N GLN A 194 10.46 -0.02 0.61
CA GLN A 194 11.90 0.02 0.73
C GLN A 194 12.47 0.75 -0.48
N GLN A 195 13.19 1.83 -0.23
CA GLN A 195 13.90 2.60 -1.22
C GLN A 195 15.35 2.61 -0.80
N LEU A 196 16.21 1.97 -1.57
CA LEU A 196 17.65 2.04 -1.45
C LEU A 196 18.13 2.97 -2.56
N ALA A 197 18.76 4.08 -2.20
CA ALA A 197 19.34 4.99 -3.17
C ALA A 197 20.79 5.27 -2.83
N GLU A 198 21.64 5.22 -3.84
CA GLU A 198 23.05 5.58 -3.74
C GLU A 198 23.35 6.65 -4.79
N GLN A 199 23.76 7.83 -4.33
CA GLN A 199 24.16 8.92 -5.21
C GLN A 199 25.50 9.48 -4.72
N LEU A 200 26.52 9.51 -5.58
CA LEU A 200 27.85 10.04 -5.23
C LEU A 200 28.46 9.38 -3.99
N ASN A 201 28.33 8.05 -3.85
CA ASN A 201 28.73 7.26 -2.69
C ASN A 201 28.07 7.67 -1.37
N GLN A 202 26.95 8.41 -1.42
CA GLN A 202 26.10 8.67 -0.27
C GLN A 202 24.84 7.81 -0.36
N ARG A 203 24.67 6.98 0.66
CA ARG A 203 23.51 6.12 0.86
C ARG A 203 22.34 6.95 1.40
N ASN A 204 21.15 6.74 0.86
CA ASN A 204 19.91 7.34 1.31
C ASN A 204 18.82 6.28 1.20
N ASP A 205 18.58 5.59 2.31
CA ASP A 205 17.57 4.55 2.34
C ASP A 205 16.37 4.90 3.20
N VAL A 206 15.24 4.40 2.77
CA VAL A 206 14.00 4.41 3.53
C VAL A 206 13.45 3.00 3.51
N SER A 207 13.24 2.39 4.67
CA SER A 207 12.53 1.13 4.79
C SER A 207 11.42 1.30 5.81
N GLU A 208 10.18 1.38 5.37
CA GLU A 208 9.02 1.63 6.23
C GLU A 208 7.89 0.67 5.89
N GLY A 209 7.35 0.02 6.92
CA GLY A 209 6.11 -0.73 6.86
C GLY A 209 4.97 0.07 7.49
N SER A 210 3.77 -0.05 6.95
CA SER A 210 2.53 0.42 7.57
C SER A 210 1.51 -0.71 7.67
N LEU A 211 0.70 -0.67 8.72
CA LEU A 211 -0.46 -1.54 8.91
C LEU A 211 -1.59 -0.67 9.43
N ASP A 212 -2.70 -0.64 8.72
CA ASP A 212 -3.94 -0.03 9.14
C ASP A 212 -5.10 -1.02 9.10
N GLY A 213 -6.07 -0.81 9.97
CA GLY A 213 -7.22 -1.67 10.08
C GLY A 213 -8.43 -0.89 10.59
N ALA A 214 -9.59 -1.21 10.04
CA ALA A 214 -10.87 -0.69 10.44
C ALA A 214 -11.83 -1.85 10.73
N LEU A 215 -12.59 -1.73 11.81
CA LEU A 215 -13.75 -2.58 12.12
C LEU A 215 -14.94 -1.67 12.38
N ARG A 216 -15.99 -1.82 11.58
CA ARG A 216 -17.29 -1.17 11.80
C ARG A 216 -18.27 -2.22 12.21
N SER A 217 -19.12 -1.89 13.18
CA SER A 217 -20.21 -2.76 13.61
C SER A 217 -21.49 -1.96 13.62
N ASP A 218 -22.52 -2.48 12.95
CA ASP A 218 -23.86 -1.93 12.91
C ASP A 218 -24.82 -2.88 13.61
N TYR A 219 -25.54 -2.35 14.60
CA TYR A 219 -26.59 -3.06 15.30
C TYR A 219 -27.90 -2.32 15.16
N ARG A 220 -28.88 -2.96 14.52
CA ARG A 220 -30.24 -2.45 14.42
C ARG A 220 -31.09 -3.04 15.53
N ALA A 221 -31.33 -2.25 16.57
CA ALA A 221 -32.18 -2.67 17.69
C ALA A 221 -33.66 -2.79 17.26
N CYS A 222 -34.10 -1.91 16.38
CA CYS A 222 -35.42 -1.93 15.74
C CYS A 222 -35.44 -1.00 14.52
N ASP A 223 -36.57 -0.95 13.80
CA ASP A 223 -36.68 -0.23 12.52
C ASP A 223 -36.26 1.25 12.60
N TRP A 224 -36.42 1.87 13.76
CA TRP A 224 -36.16 3.29 14.00
C TRP A 224 -34.91 3.56 14.84
N LEU A 225 -34.16 2.55 15.31
CA LEU A 225 -33.01 2.73 16.20
C LEU A 225 -31.84 1.86 15.73
N SER A 226 -30.72 2.51 15.42
CA SER A 226 -29.45 1.83 15.09
C SER A 226 -28.31 2.33 15.98
N MET A 227 -27.33 1.45 16.17
CA MET A 227 -26.09 1.74 16.87
C MET A 227 -24.93 1.41 15.94
N HIS A 228 -24.05 2.38 15.72
CA HIS A 228 -22.85 2.19 14.91
C HIS A 228 -21.62 2.36 15.79
N THR A 229 -20.71 1.41 15.72
CA THR A 229 -19.40 1.49 16.35
C THR A 229 -18.32 1.34 15.30
N GLY A 230 -17.19 2.01 15.51
CA GLY A 230 -16.05 1.98 14.62
C GLY A 230 -14.77 1.96 15.44
N LEU A 231 -13.88 1.04 15.10
CA LEU A 231 -12.50 1.04 15.54
C LEU A 231 -11.64 1.22 14.30
N TYR A 232 -10.67 2.12 14.36
CA TYR A 232 -9.62 2.24 13.37
C TYR A 232 -8.28 2.32 14.10
N ALA A 233 -7.27 1.64 13.58
CA ALA A 233 -5.91 1.75 14.06
C ALA A 233 -4.98 1.76 12.85
N ALA A 234 -3.97 2.61 12.89
CA ALA A 234 -2.89 2.66 11.93
C ALA A 234 -1.57 2.71 12.67
N SER A 235 -0.59 2.02 12.13
CA SER A 235 0.78 2.03 12.61
C SER A 235 1.72 2.04 11.41
N GLN A 236 2.83 2.72 11.55
CA GLN A 236 3.92 2.75 10.61
C GLN A 236 5.20 2.63 11.42
N SER A 237 6.13 1.80 10.97
CA SER A 237 7.43 1.63 11.61
C SER A 237 8.47 1.31 10.57
N GLY A 238 9.69 1.78 10.80
CA GLY A 238 10.77 1.54 9.89
C GLY A 238 12.04 2.24 10.31
N GLU A 239 12.94 2.36 9.34
CA GLU A 239 14.22 3.01 9.48
C GLU A 239 14.47 3.93 8.30
N ARG A 240 15.18 5.02 8.59
CA ARG A 240 15.72 5.91 7.56
C ARG A 240 17.22 5.98 7.76
N SER A 241 17.97 5.80 6.67
CA SER A 241 19.41 5.94 6.65
C SER A 241 19.80 7.11 5.75
N LEU A 242 20.79 7.89 6.17
CA LEU A 242 21.43 8.90 5.34
C LEU A 242 22.92 8.94 5.65
N GLY A 243 23.75 8.66 4.65
CA GLY A 243 25.18 8.46 4.83
C GLY A 243 25.46 7.29 5.78
N MET A 244 26.00 7.60 6.96
CA MET A 244 26.34 6.62 8.01
C MET A 244 25.35 6.60 9.18
N GLU A 245 24.34 7.47 9.18
CA GLU A 245 23.39 7.59 10.28
C GLU A 245 22.10 6.85 9.95
N THR A 246 21.70 5.93 10.85
CA THR A 246 20.41 5.23 10.79
C THR A 246 19.59 5.58 12.02
N LYS A 247 18.32 5.92 11.84
CA LYS A 247 17.39 6.18 12.95
C LYS A 247 16.02 5.53 12.69
N PRO A 248 15.36 5.05 13.75
CA PRO A 248 14.01 4.52 13.63
C PRO A 248 13.00 5.62 13.33
N SER A 249 12.05 5.34 12.45
CA SER A 249 10.84 6.13 12.22
C SER A 249 9.63 5.31 12.68
N SER A 250 8.66 5.96 13.32
CA SER A 250 7.40 5.30 13.66
C SER A 250 6.27 6.31 13.77
N SER A 251 5.12 6.01 13.19
CA SER A 251 3.88 6.73 13.47
C SER A 251 2.81 5.73 13.90
N GLY A 252 1.85 6.16 14.68
CA GLY A 252 0.75 5.31 15.11
C GLY A 252 -0.41 6.15 15.57
N GLY A 253 -1.61 5.67 15.32
CA GLY A 253 -2.81 6.31 15.80
C GLY A 253 -3.97 5.35 15.83
N ASP A 254 -4.90 5.62 16.71
CA ASP A 254 -6.12 4.86 16.85
C ASP A 254 -7.32 5.81 16.94
N SER A 255 -8.47 5.32 16.52
CA SER A 255 -9.72 6.01 16.74
C SER A 255 -10.82 5.03 17.10
N LEU A 256 -11.60 5.41 18.11
CA LEU A 256 -12.80 4.72 18.52
C LEU A 256 -13.97 5.66 18.31
N ARG A 257 -15.00 5.20 17.62
CA ARG A 257 -16.25 5.91 17.39
C ARG A 257 -17.42 5.06 17.87
N ALA A 258 -18.36 5.68 18.56
CA ALA A 258 -19.64 5.08 18.89
C ALA A 258 -20.74 6.10 18.63
N GLY A 259 -21.84 5.66 18.03
CA GLY A 259 -22.99 6.52 17.80
C GLY A 259 -24.30 5.76 17.87
N VAL A 260 -25.33 6.44 18.34
CA VAL A 260 -26.70 5.95 18.38
C VAL A 260 -27.54 6.88 17.53
N PHE A 261 -28.30 6.31 16.61
CA PHE A 261 -29.08 7.04 15.62
C PHE A 261 -30.52 6.57 15.67
N TYR A 262 -31.45 7.51 15.51
CA TYR A 262 -32.86 7.24 15.48
C TYR A 262 -33.55 7.91 14.29
N ASP A 263 -34.51 7.22 13.71
CA ASP A 263 -35.43 7.73 12.70
C ASP A 263 -36.85 7.30 13.03
N ARG A 264 -37.60 8.21 13.67
CA ARG A 264 -38.99 8.00 14.07
C ARG A 264 -39.96 8.85 13.25
N GLY A 265 -39.70 9.13 11.96
CA GLY A 265 -40.62 9.90 11.11
C GLY A 265 -40.56 11.41 11.40
N PRO A 266 -41.35 11.97 12.35
CA PRO A 266 -41.18 13.34 12.83
C PRO A 266 -39.82 13.66 13.45
N ALA A 267 -39.03 12.70 13.91
CA ALA A 267 -37.74 12.97 14.54
C ALA A 267 -36.63 12.07 13.99
N VAL A 268 -35.59 12.69 13.44
CA VAL A 268 -34.39 12.02 12.96
C VAL A 268 -33.19 12.61 13.70
N GLY A 269 -32.25 11.81 14.12
CA GLY A 269 -31.07 12.33 14.79
C GLY A 269 -30.13 11.27 15.30
N GLY A 270 -29.09 11.72 15.97
CA GLY A 270 -28.15 10.84 16.62
C GLY A 270 -27.14 11.57 17.48
N VAL A 271 -26.50 10.80 18.34
CA VAL A 271 -25.36 11.23 19.15
C VAL A 271 -24.17 10.39 18.72
N THR A 272 -23.04 11.03 18.43
CA THR A 272 -21.77 10.36 18.12
C THR A 272 -20.69 10.87 19.08
N ILE A 273 -19.92 9.94 19.61
CA ILE A 273 -18.70 10.21 20.39
C ILE A 273 -17.56 9.53 19.66
N SER A 274 -16.46 10.26 19.44
CA SER A 274 -15.22 9.71 18.92
C SER A 274 -14.04 10.13 19.78
N ARG A 275 -13.09 9.22 19.96
CA ARG A 275 -11.78 9.48 20.54
C ARG A 275 -10.74 9.11 19.50
N THR A 276 -9.78 9.99 19.28
CA THR A 276 -8.62 9.75 18.41
C THR A 276 -7.36 9.94 19.24
N SER A 277 -6.37 9.09 19.05
CA SER A 277 -5.01 9.36 19.52
C SER A 277 -4.03 9.17 18.38
N PHE A 278 -3.02 10.02 18.32
CA PHE A 278 -2.00 10.02 17.30
C PHE A 278 -0.65 10.27 17.95
N ASN A 279 0.35 9.53 17.52
CA ASN A 279 1.71 9.61 17.98
C ASN A 279 2.65 9.44 16.78
N LYS A 280 3.48 10.45 16.53
CA LYS A 280 4.45 10.43 15.45
C LYS A 280 5.85 10.65 15.98
N ARG A 281 6.76 9.80 15.53
CA ARG A 281 8.20 9.89 15.73
C ARG A 281 8.87 9.82 14.38
N TYR A 282 9.48 10.92 13.97
CA TYR A 282 10.29 10.90 12.77
C TYR A 282 11.55 11.70 12.98
N LEU A 283 12.52 11.37 12.14
CA LEU A 283 13.71 12.14 11.99
C LEU A 283 13.39 13.33 11.09
N ASP A 284 13.56 14.54 11.62
CA ASP A 284 13.53 15.75 10.80
C ASP A 284 14.93 16.36 10.73
N TYR A 285 15.27 16.90 9.56
CA TYR A 285 16.57 17.53 9.32
C TYR A 285 16.46 19.04 9.42
N ARG A 286 17.49 19.68 9.99
CA ARG A 286 17.61 21.13 9.93
C ARG A 286 17.83 21.53 8.48
N ARG A 287 16.87 22.27 7.92
CA ARG A 287 17.04 22.91 6.61
C ARG A 287 17.91 24.15 6.80
N ASN A 288 18.86 24.38 5.90
CA ASN A 288 19.55 25.66 5.86
C ASN A 288 18.56 26.78 5.48
N ALA A 289 19.02 28.04 5.51
CA ALA A 289 18.19 29.20 5.17
C ALA A 289 17.55 29.15 3.76
N ASN A 290 18.08 28.29 2.88
CA ASN A 290 17.58 28.08 1.52
C ASN A 290 16.58 26.91 1.42
N GLY A 291 16.19 26.30 2.55
CA GLY A 291 15.26 25.17 2.57
C GLY A 291 15.88 23.83 2.16
N ILE A 292 17.19 23.79 1.93
CA ILE A 292 17.96 22.62 1.52
C ILE A 292 18.36 21.85 2.79
N ILE A 293 18.24 20.52 2.74
CA ILE A 293 18.73 19.62 3.79
C ILE A 293 20.25 19.76 3.83
N ASP A 294 20.78 20.31 4.91
CA ASP A 294 22.23 20.52 5.05
C ASP A 294 22.88 19.23 5.55
N THR A 295 23.49 18.48 4.63
CA THR A 295 24.21 17.22 4.92
C THR A 295 25.73 17.43 5.00
N ILE A 296 26.22 18.66 4.77
CA ILE A 296 27.65 18.95 4.71
C ILE A 296 28.13 19.42 6.08
N GLY A 297 28.62 18.47 6.88
CA GLY A 297 29.18 18.74 8.21
C GLY A 297 28.31 18.15 9.32
N ALA A 298 28.45 16.83 9.53
CA ALA A 298 27.79 16.04 10.57
C ALA A 298 28.20 16.43 12.00
N ALA A 299 27.89 17.67 12.40
CA ALA A 299 28.06 18.15 13.77
C ALA A 299 26.78 18.78 14.36
N GLU A 300 25.77 19.10 13.53
CA GLU A 300 24.50 19.66 14.04
C GLU A 300 23.40 18.60 14.18
N LYS A 301 22.77 18.62 15.36
CA LYS A 301 21.84 17.64 15.91
C LYS A 301 20.71 17.27 14.94
N ILE A 302 20.66 15.98 14.62
CA ILE A 302 19.42 15.25 14.31
C ILE A 302 18.38 15.58 15.39
N VAL A 303 17.21 16.09 14.99
CA VAL A 303 16.10 16.31 15.91
C VAL A 303 15.08 15.20 15.72
N GLN A 304 14.79 14.50 16.81
CA GLN A 304 13.67 13.58 16.86
C GLN A 304 12.41 14.39 17.16
N GLU A 305 11.54 14.54 16.17
CA GLU A 305 10.24 15.15 16.40
C GLU A 305 9.28 14.11 16.99
N LEU A 306 8.78 14.40 18.19
CA LEU A 306 7.70 13.65 18.83
C LEU A 306 6.46 14.54 18.84
N GLU A 307 5.45 14.10 18.11
CA GLU A 307 4.12 14.71 18.08
C GLU A 307 3.14 13.74 18.72
N ARG A 308 2.36 14.23 19.68
CA ARG A 308 1.23 13.50 20.23
C ARG A 308 -0.01 14.39 20.24
N ASP A 309 -1.10 13.89 19.68
CA ASP A 309 -2.41 14.54 19.64
C ASP A 309 -3.45 13.53 20.12
N ASP A 310 -4.06 13.82 21.27
CA ASP A 310 -5.19 13.07 21.79
C ASP A 310 -6.43 13.97 21.70
N ALA A 311 -7.46 13.55 20.96
CA ALA A 311 -8.69 14.32 20.80
C ALA A 311 -9.96 13.51 21.09
N VAL A 312 -10.98 14.19 21.64
CA VAL A 312 -12.30 13.66 21.90
C VAL A 312 -13.33 14.61 21.31
N THR A 313 -14.13 14.11 20.38
CA THR A 313 -15.22 14.85 19.73
C THR A 313 -16.55 14.23 20.11
N MET A 314 -17.47 15.06 20.56
CA MET A 314 -18.86 14.70 20.78
C MET A 314 -19.74 15.54 19.85
N SER A 315 -20.65 14.89 19.13
CA SER A 315 -21.64 15.57 18.30
C SER A 315 -23.06 15.03 18.56
N TRP A 316 -24.02 15.94 18.61
CA TRP A 316 -25.44 15.67 18.68
C TRP A 316 -26.13 16.41 17.55
N ASN A 317 -26.86 15.67 16.71
CA ASN A 317 -27.64 16.23 15.62
C ASN A 317 -29.08 15.73 15.76
N ASN A 318 -30.05 16.65 15.71
CA ASN A 318 -31.46 16.28 15.71
C ASN A 318 -32.26 17.21 14.80
N ASP A 319 -33.02 16.59 13.89
CA ASP A 319 -34.01 17.22 13.05
C ASP A 319 -35.41 16.77 13.49
N LEU A 320 -36.28 17.73 13.82
CA LEU A 320 -37.68 17.51 14.17
C LEU A 320 -38.56 18.15 13.09
N LYS A 321 -39.39 17.36 12.43
CA LYS A 321 -40.42 17.79 11.48
C LYS A 321 -41.79 17.59 12.12
N ALA A 322 -42.44 18.69 12.49
CA ALA A 322 -43.80 18.68 13.01
C ALA A 322 -44.61 19.77 12.33
N TRP A 323 -45.76 19.38 11.77
CA TRP A 323 -46.77 20.31 11.21
C TRP A 323 -46.23 21.36 10.22
N GLY A 324 -45.34 20.93 9.32
CA GLY A 324 -44.74 21.82 8.31
C GLY A 324 -43.60 22.69 8.82
N ILE A 325 -43.24 22.57 10.10
CA ILE A 325 -42.09 23.24 10.73
C ILE A 325 -40.97 22.23 10.90
N SER A 326 -39.76 22.62 10.49
CA SER A 326 -38.53 21.86 10.71
C SER A 326 -37.62 22.59 11.71
N LEU A 327 -37.36 21.96 12.84
CA LEU A 327 -36.36 22.41 13.81
C LEU A 327 -35.11 21.54 13.64
N SER A 328 -33.94 22.17 13.50
CA SER A 328 -32.66 21.45 13.50
C SER A 328 -31.82 21.92 14.68
N SER A 329 -31.26 20.98 15.43
CA SER A 329 -30.35 21.21 16.54
C SER A 329 -29.04 20.49 16.26
N ARG A 330 -27.93 21.21 16.37
CA ARG A 330 -26.56 20.67 16.23
C ARG A 330 -25.72 21.19 17.39
N LEU A 331 -25.14 20.27 18.15
CA LEU A 331 -24.21 20.57 19.22
C LEU A 331 -22.95 19.75 19.00
N SER A 332 -21.79 20.40 18.91
CA SER A 332 -20.50 19.73 18.86
C SER A 332 -19.57 20.27 19.95
N ARG A 333 -18.77 19.40 20.54
CA ARG A 333 -17.73 19.76 21.49
C ARG A 333 -16.49 18.93 21.23
N ASP A 334 -15.37 19.61 21.06
CA ASP A 334 -14.06 19.02 20.84
C ASP A 334 -13.16 19.32 22.04
N PHE A 335 -12.43 18.31 22.48
CA PHE A 335 -11.36 18.41 23.46
C PHE A 335 -10.10 17.85 22.80
N SER A 336 -9.01 18.61 22.74
CA SER A 336 -7.73 18.14 22.20
C SER A 336 -6.58 18.50 23.14
N GLU A 337 -5.63 17.58 23.28
CA GLU A 337 -4.38 17.76 24.00
C GLU A 337 -3.21 17.46 23.07
N ASN A 338 -2.45 18.51 22.73
CA ASN A 338 -1.28 18.41 21.87
C ASN A 338 -0.02 18.54 22.72
N SER A 339 0.93 17.62 22.57
CA SER A 339 2.23 17.70 23.24
C SER A 339 3.38 17.46 22.26
N PHE A 340 4.38 18.34 22.31
CA PHE A 340 5.61 18.29 21.51
C PHE A 340 6.82 18.22 22.43
N ARG A 341 7.69 17.21 22.27
CA ARG A 341 8.82 17.00 23.20
C ARG A 341 10.19 17.46 22.67
N ALA A 342 10.34 17.65 21.34
CA ALA A 342 11.57 18.21 20.75
C ALA A 342 11.31 18.62 19.29
N SER A 343 11.08 19.91 19.01
CA SER A 343 11.15 20.45 17.65
C SER A 343 12.26 21.48 17.60
N GLY A 344 13.17 21.34 16.64
CA GLY A 344 14.30 22.25 16.41
C GLY A 344 13.88 23.61 15.85
N VAL A 345 12.61 23.77 15.49
CA VAL A 345 12.05 24.97 14.85
C VAL A 345 11.26 25.83 15.85
N GLY A 346 11.31 25.49 17.15
CA GLY A 346 10.46 26.12 18.16
C GLY A 346 9.04 25.58 18.12
N MET A 347 8.28 25.79 19.19
CA MET A 347 6.88 25.39 19.29
C MET A 347 6.06 26.19 18.27
N ARG A 348 5.97 25.68 17.04
CA ARG A 348 5.01 26.18 16.07
C ARG A 348 3.70 25.47 16.39
N GLU A 349 2.84 26.12 17.18
CA GLU A 349 1.44 25.72 17.31
C GLU A 349 0.84 25.67 15.91
N ARG A 350 0.80 24.48 15.30
CA ARG A 350 -0.12 24.22 14.20
C ARG A 350 -1.50 24.15 14.83
N HIS A 351 -2.20 25.28 14.82
CA HIS A 351 -3.63 25.25 15.07
C HIS A 351 -4.30 24.38 14.01
N GLN A 352 -4.96 23.32 14.49
CA GLN A 352 -6.02 22.58 13.81
C GLN A 352 -5.61 21.84 12.53
N ASP A 353 -4.73 20.86 12.65
CA ASP A 353 -4.81 19.69 11.78
C ASP A 353 -5.53 18.58 12.56
N THR A 354 -6.85 18.69 12.74
CA THR A 354 -7.64 17.52 13.18
C THR A 354 -7.53 16.47 12.09
N VAL A 355 -6.69 15.46 12.30
CA VAL A 355 -6.62 14.32 11.38
C VAL A 355 -7.87 13.49 11.62
N ASN A 356 -8.94 13.83 10.89
CA ASN A 356 -10.14 13.01 10.84
C ASN A 356 -9.80 11.74 10.05
N LEU A 357 -9.25 10.74 10.74
CA LEU A 357 -8.87 9.43 10.17
C LEU A 357 -10.11 8.55 9.87
N GLY A 358 -11.32 9.10 9.95
CA GLY A 358 -12.57 8.39 9.69
C GLY A 358 -13.10 8.61 8.28
N LEU A 359 -13.09 7.55 7.47
CA LEU A 359 -13.98 7.37 6.31
C LEU A 359 -15.46 7.44 6.69
#